data_AF-A0AAW5CI40-F1
#
_entry.id   AF-A0AAW5CI40-F1
#
_cell.length_a   1.000
_cell.length_b   1.000
_cell.length_c   1.000
_cell.angle_alpha   90.00
_cell.angle_beta   90.00
_cell.angle_gamma   90.00
#
_symmetry.space_group_name_H-M   'P 1'
#
loop_
_entity.id
_entity.type
_entity.pdbx_description
1 polymer ?
#
loop_
_entity_poly.entity_id
_entity_poly.type
_entity_poly.pdbx_seq_one_letter_code
_entity_poly.pdbx_strand_id
1 'polypeptide(L)'
;MKKGEIYEGVIEKVEFPNKGFVWVDDQKVIVKNGIPGQKVRFMINKKRSGRAEGRLLEVLEKSPLETREPACQEFPACGGCMYQTMSYEAQKEMKERQVRELLDGAVRESMDKIGKNSDETEETEDTDKLYHWDGIYGSPIEFGYRNKMEFSFGDEYKDGPLSLGLHKKGSTYDILNTDDCKLVHPDMTKILACVREFFLERNASFYKKLQHVGYLRHLLLRRGVTSGEILVHVVTTTQEEYDLEPLKEQLLALPLEGKIVGIMHILNDSLSDVVQSDETKILYGKDYFYEELLGLKFKISTFSFFQPNSLAAEILYSKVREYVGDTRDKVVFDLYSGTGTIAQLAASVASEVIGVEIVEDAVKAARENAARNGISNCRFIAGDVLKVLDEVPEKPDMIILDPPRDGVHPKALPKILAYGVDQIVYISCKVTSLVRDLPAFYEAGYQMTNACAVDQFCQGVHVETVVLLSQQKPDDTIEIDLDLDELDATSAELKATYQEIKDYVLKEFGLKVSSLYISQVKRKCGIEVGENYNLPKSENARVPQCPKEKEDAIKAALKYYAMI
;
A
#
# COMPACT_ATOMS: atom_id res chain seq x y z
N MET A 1 7.70 -27.90 -22.12
CA MET A 1 6.92 -27.51 -20.93
C MET A 1 5.49 -28.04 -20.97
N LYS A 2 5.21 -29.02 -20.12
CA LYS A 2 3.92 -29.65 -19.80
C LYS A 2 3.75 -29.70 -18.28
N LYS A 3 2.50 -29.83 -17.82
CA LYS A 3 2.20 -30.02 -16.39
C LYS A 3 2.86 -31.29 -15.88
N GLY A 4 3.51 -31.21 -14.72
CA GLY A 4 4.24 -32.31 -14.08
C GLY A 4 5.72 -32.40 -14.46
N GLU A 5 6.15 -31.73 -15.53
CA GLU A 5 7.58 -31.67 -15.89
C GLU A 5 8.36 -30.82 -14.88
N ILE A 6 9.59 -31.27 -14.58
CA ILE A 6 10.51 -30.62 -13.66
C ILE A 6 11.57 -29.89 -14.47
N TYR A 7 11.86 -28.67 -14.04
CA TYR A 7 12.86 -27.80 -14.64
C TYR A 7 13.75 -27.20 -13.55
N GLU A 8 14.93 -26.75 -13.96
CA GLU A 8 15.85 -25.97 -13.14
C GLU A 8 16.06 -24.60 -13.79
N GLY A 9 16.28 -23.58 -12.97
CA GLY A 9 16.66 -22.26 -13.46
C GLY A 9 16.85 -21.27 -12.32
N VAL A 10 17.28 -20.06 -12.66
CA VAL A 10 17.59 -19.00 -11.69
C VAL A 10 16.40 -18.06 -11.56
N ILE A 11 16.01 -17.73 -10.33
CA ILE A 11 15.02 -16.69 -10.05
C ILE A 11 15.65 -15.35 -10.43
N GLU A 12 15.27 -14.75 -11.54
CA GLU A 12 15.86 -13.48 -11.96
C GLU A 12 15.35 -12.30 -11.12
N LYS A 13 14.04 -12.31 -10.85
CA LYS A 13 13.33 -11.24 -10.17
C LYS A 13 12.16 -11.81 -9.39
N VAL A 14 11.78 -11.13 -8.32
CA VAL A 14 10.56 -11.39 -7.56
C VAL A 14 9.66 -10.17 -7.63
N GLU A 15 8.48 -10.32 -8.24
CA GLU A 15 7.41 -9.32 -8.23
C GLU A 15 6.55 -9.47 -6.97
N PHE A 16 5.91 -8.36 -6.55
CA PHE A 16 5.07 -8.34 -5.36
C PHE A 16 3.88 -9.33 -5.42
N PRO A 17 3.49 -9.93 -4.28
CA PRO A 17 4.24 -9.96 -3.03
C PRO A 17 5.34 -11.04 -3.02
N ASN A 18 5.30 -12.05 -3.90
CA ASN A 18 6.27 -13.15 -3.86
C ASN A 18 6.23 -14.02 -5.13
N LYS A 19 6.21 -13.39 -6.30
CA LYS A 19 6.17 -14.08 -7.60
C LYS A 19 7.56 -14.01 -8.21
N GLY A 20 8.37 -15.06 -7.99
CA GLY A 20 9.65 -15.21 -8.68
C GLY A 20 9.46 -15.58 -10.15
N PHE A 21 10.40 -15.20 -11.00
CA PHE A 21 10.40 -15.58 -12.42
C PHE A 21 11.68 -16.28 -12.83
N VAL A 22 11.49 -17.32 -13.63
CA VAL A 22 12.55 -18.10 -14.27
C VAL A 22 12.26 -18.16 -15.76
N TRP A 23 13.29 -18.09 -16.60
CA TRP A 23 13.19 -18.39 -18.02
C TRP A 23 13.49 -19.86 -18.31
N VAL A 24 12.61 -20.47 -19.10
CA VAL A 24 12.81 -21.81 -19.65
C VAL A 24 12.48 -21.74 -21.13
N ASP A 25 13.46 -21.97 -22.00
CA ASP A 25 13.31 -21.93 -23.47
C ASP A 25 12.53 -20.69 -23.95
N ASP A 26 12.98 -19.49 -23.55
CA ASP A 26 12.36 -18.18 -23.84
C ASP A 26 10.93 -17.98 -23.31
N GLN A 27 10.45 -18.86 -22.43
CA GLN A 27 9.16 -18.71 -21.76
C GLN A 27 9.32 -18.35 -20.28
N LYS A 28 8.70 -17.23 -19.87
CA LYS A 28 8.61 -16.77 -18.47
C LYS A 28 7.72 -17.73 -17.64
N VAL A 29 8.27 -18.29 -16.57
CA VAL A 29 7.57 -19.16 -15.61
C VAL A 29 7.53 -18.48 -14.24
N ILE A 30 6.35 -18.38 -13.64
CA ILE A 30 6.17 -17.88 -12.27
C ILE A 30 6.48 -19.01 -11.29
N VAL A 31 7.45 -18.81 -10.41
CA VAL A 31 7.78 -19.69 -9.29
C VAL A 31 7.70 -18.90 -8.00
N LYS A 32 6.68 -19.18 -7.17
CA LYS A 32 6.49 -18.50 -5.89
C LYS A 32 7.50 -18.99 -4.85
N ASN A 33 7.76 -18.16 -3.84
CA ASN A 33 8.63 -18.47 -2.69
C ASN A 33 10.12 -18.62 -3.05
N GLY A 34 10.59 -17.90 -4.07
CA GLY A 34 12.02 -17.76 -4.36
C GLY A 34 12.55 -16.40 -3.91
N ILE A 35 13.87 -16.28 -3.86
CA ILE A 35 14.63 -15.03 -3.69
C ILE A 35 15.41 -14.77 -4.99
N PRO A 36 15.51 -13.51 -5.48
CA PRO A 36 16.30 -13.22 -6.68
C PRO A 36 17.72 -13.74 -6.57
N GLY A 37 18.23 -14.41 -7.61
CA GLY A 37 19.53 -15.06 -7.66
C GLY A 37 19.55 -16.52 -7.18
N GLN A 38 18.48 -17.04 -6.59
CA GLN A 38 18.42 -18.47 -6.23
C GLN A 38 18.33 -19.35 -7.48
N LYS A 39 19.14 -20.40 -7.55
CA LYS A 39 18.93 -21.49 -8.49
C LYS A 39 17.97 -22.49 -7.89
N VAL A 40 16.89 -22.79 -8.59
CA VAL A 40 15.78 -23.58 -8.06
C VAL A 40 15.41 -24.72 -8.98
N ARG A 41 14.95 -25.81 -8.38
CA ARG A 41 14.22 -26.89 -9.06
C ARG A 41 12.74 -26.70 -8.81
N PHE A 42 11.93 -26.74 -9.87
CA PHE A 42 10.49 -26.52 -9.78
C PHE A 42 9.71 -27.41 -10.74
N MET A 43 8.46 -27.71 -10.40
CA MET A 43 7.55 -28.51 -11.22
C MET A 43 6.43 -27.66 -11.79
N ILE A 44 6.17 -27.75 -13.10
CA ILE A 44 5.06 -27.03 -13.73
C ILE A 44 3.73 -27.56 -13.20
N ASN A 45 2.95 -26.72 -12.51
CA ASN A 45 1.62 -27.09 -12.01
C ASN A 45 0.48 -26.53 -12.87
N LYS A 46 0.74 -25.47 -13.65
CA LYS A 46 -0.25 -24.80 -14.50
C LYS A 46 0.42 -24.23 -15.74
N LYS A 47 -0.17 -24.50 -16.91
CA LYS A 47 0.21 -23.88 -18.19
C LYS A 47 -1.05 -23.45 -18.93
N ARG A 48 -1.11 -22.17 -19.31
CA ARG A 48 -2.15 -21.54 -20.14
C ARG A 48 -1.46 -20.75 -21.25
N SER A 49 -2.19 -20.32 -22.29
CA SER A 49 -1.60 -19.54 -23.39
C SER A 49 -0.81 -18.35 -22.85
N GLY A 50 0.49 -18.30 -23.12
CA GLY A 50 1.42 -17.25 -22.67
C GLY A 50 1.79 -17.23 -21.18
N ARG A 51 1.25 -18.12 -20.32
CA ARG A 51 1.52 -18.13 -18.88
C ARG A 51 1.83 -19.52 -18.35
N ALA A 52 2.95 -19.66 -17.66
CA ALA A 52 3.32 -20.87 -16.93
C ALA A 52 3.53 -20.55 -15.44
N GLU A 53 3.06 -21.44 -14.57
CA GLU A 53 3.33 -21.39 -13.13
C GLU A 53 3.95 -22.73 -12.70
N GLY A 54 4.96 -22.62 -11.84
CA GLY A 54 5.71 -23.72 -11.25
C GLY A 54 5.60 -23.72 -9.73
N ARG A 55 5.58 -24.91 -9.14
CA ARG A 55 5.75 -25.13 -7.71
C ARG A 55 7.24 -25.34 -7.43
N LEU A 56 7.82 -24.49 -6.59
CA LEU A 56 9.17 -24.67 -6.06
C LEU A 56 9.26 -26.03 -5.36
N LEU A 57 10.27 -26.83 -5.72
CA LEU A 57 10.57 -28.11 -5.08
C LEU A 57 11.77 -27.98 -4.16
N GLU A 58 12.83 -27.33 -4.64
CA GLU A 58 14.13 -27.29 -3.97
C GLU A 58 14.91 -26.04 -4.39
N VAL A 59 15.67 -25.46 -3.46
CA VAL A 59 16.68 -24.44 -3.74
C VAL A 59 18.01 -25.16 -3.87
N LEU A 60 18.57 -25.17 -5.09
CA LEU A 60 19.81 -25.87 -5.43
C LEU A 60 21.04 -25.02 -5.06
N GLU A 61 20.96 -23.70 -5.25
CA GLU A 61 22.01 -22.75 -4.89
C GLU A 61 21.36 -21.51 -4.25
N LYS A 62 21.90 -21.09 -3.10
CA LYS A 62 21.43 -19.89 -2.37
C LYS A 62 21.69 -18.62 -3.18
N SER A 63 20.85 -17.61 -3.00
CA SER A 63 21.08 -16.28 -3.57
C SER A 63 22.23 -15.57 -2.85
N PRO A 64 23.00 -14.71 -3.54
CA PRO A 64 23.95 -13.79 -2.89
C PRO A 64 23.31 -12.87 -1.84
N LEU A 65 22.00 -12.63 -1.91
CA LEU A 65 21.25 -11.83 -0.92
C LEU A 65 21.01 -12.59 0.39
N GLU A 66 21.23 -13.91 0.42
CA GLU A 66 21.06 -14.75 1.60
C GLU A 66 22.32 -14.71 2.48
N THR A 67 22.51 -13.57 3.13
CA THR A 67 23.73 -13.22 3.88
C THR A 67 23.70 -13.59 5.37
N ARG A 68 22.58 -14.13 5.88
CA ARG A 68 22.47 -14.56 7.28
C ARG A 68 21.78 -15.91 7.43
N GLU A 69 22.05 -16.58 8.54
CA GLU A 69 21.33 -17.78 8.95
C GLU A 69 19.95 -17.41 9.52
N PRO A 70 18.92 -18.24 9.32
CA PRO A 70 17.59 -17.97 9.82
C PRO A 70 17.56 -18.05 11.35
N ALA A 71 16.80 -17.14 11.97
CA ALA A 71 16.68 -17.10 13.43
C ALA A 71 15.70 -18.15 13.98
N CYS A 72 14.77 -18.65 13.15
CA CYS A 72 13.72 -19.60 13.53
C CYS A 72 14.02 -21.00 12.99
N GLN A 73 13.86 -22.02 13.83
CA GLN A 73 14.10 -23.43 13.49
C GLN A 73 13.15 -23.95 12.40
N GLU A 74 11.94 -23.40 12.32
CA GLU A 74 10.91 -23.82 11.35
C GLU A 74 11.09 -23.17 9.96
N PHE A 75 12.08 -22.29 9.79
CA PHE A 75 12.38 -21.70 8.49
C PHE A 75 13.17 -22.70 7.62
N PRO A 76 12.84 -22.86 6.31
CA PRO A 76 11.89 -22.10 5.50
C PRO A 76 10.49 -22.72 5.39
N ALA A 77 10.22 -23.82 6.11
CA ALA A 77 9.02 -24.63 5.98
C ALA A 77 7.76 -23.91 6.46
N CYS A 78 7.85 -23.10 7.52
CA CYS A 78 6.74 -22.33 8.05
C CYS A 78 6.23 -21.28 7.04
N GLY A 79 4.91 -21.14 6.91
CA GLY A 79 4.25 -20.13 6.08
C GLY A 79 4.35 -18.70 6.62
N GLY A 80 4.81 -18.52 7.88
CA GLY A 80 4.85 -17.21 8.55
C GLY A 80 5.96 -16.28 8.07
N CYS A 81 7.08 -16.80 7.54
CA CYS A 81 8.23 -16.02 7.11
C CYS A 81 8.73 -16.43 5.71
N MET A 82 9.32 -15.48 5.01
CA MET A 82 9.89 -15.66 3.68
C MET A 82 11.36 -15.26 3.58
N TYR A 83 11.80 -14.23 4.30
CA TYR A 83 13.10 -13.60 4.03
C TYR A 83 14.10 -13.66 5.18
N GLN A 84 13.98 -14.60 6.12
CA GLN A 84 14.87 -14.66 7.29
C GLN A 84 16.36 -14.82 6.93
N THR A 85 16.68 -15.42 5.78
CA THR A 85 18.06 -15.58 5.31
C THR A 85 18.64 -14.32 4.67
N MET A 86 17.83 -13.31 4.37
CA MET A 86 18.27 -12.00 3.87
C MET A 86 18.53 -11.03 5.02
N SER A 87 19.55 -10.19 4.90
CA SER A 87 19.70 -9.03 5.78
C SER A 87 18.47 -8.13 5.71
N TYR A 88 18.15 -7.43 6.79
CA TYR A 88 16.94 -6.61 6.83
C TYR A 88 16.94 -5.48 5.81
N GLU A 89 18.10 -4.85 5.60
CA GLU A 89 18.27 -3.83 4.56
C GLU A 89 17.96 -4.38 3.16
N ALA A 90 18.45 -5.58 2.82
CA ALA A 90 18.14 -6.20 1.54
C ALA A 90 16.64 -6.54 1.39
N GLN A 91 15.95 -6.87 2.50
CA GLN A 91 14.49 -7.05 2.48
C GLN A 91 13.77 -5.75 2.15
N LYS A 92 14.16 -4.65 2.81
CA LYS A 92 13.58 -3.32 2.58
C LYS A 92 13.82 -2.85 1.15
N GLU A 93 15.05 -2.91 0.66
CA GLU A 93 15.41 -2.52 -0.72
C GLU A 93 14.60 -3.30 -1.76
N MET A 94 14.42 -4.61 -1.55
CA MET A 94 13.61 -5.44 -2.45
C MET A 94 12.13 -5.04 -2.40
N LYS A 95 11.56 -4.82 -1.20
CA LYS A 95 10.16 -4.38 -1.03
C LYS A 95 9.93 -3.00 -1.63
N GLU A 96 10.84 -2.07 -1.42
CA GLU A 96 10.81 -0.72 -1.98
C GLU A 96 10.78 -0.75 -3.50
N ARG A 97 11.71 -1.49 -4.12
CA ARG A 97 11.73 -1.66 -5.58
C ARG A 97 10.41 -2.23 -6.10
N GLN A 98 9.87 -3.24 -5.43
CA GLN A 98 8.58 -3.85 -5.81
C GLN A 98 7.41 -2.86 -5.72
N VAL A 99 7.38 -2.00 -4.70
CA VAL A 99 6.34 -0.98 -4.53
C VAL A 99 6.50 0.11 -5.59
N ARG A 100 7.71 0.66 -5.76
CA ARG A 100 8.01 1.69 -6.76
C ARG A 100 7.66 1.24 -8.16
N GLU A 101 8.11 0.07 -8.60
CA GLU A 101 7.80 -0.45 -9.94
C GLU A 101 6.29 -0.56 -10.20
N LEU A 102 5.51 -0.93 -9.18
CA LEU A 102 4.06 -1.03 -9.27
C LEU A 102 3.39 0.35 -9.33
N LEU A 103 3.82 1.28 -8.48
CA LEU A 103 3.30 2.66 -8.47
C LEU A 103 3.68 3.41 -9.75
N ASP A 104 4.94 3.36 -10.17
CA ASP A 104 5.44 4.03 -11.38
C ASP A 104 4.69 3.53 -12.62
N GLY A 105 4.49 2.21 -12.72
CA GLY A 105 3.69 1.62 -13.80
C GLY A 105 2.25 2.11 -13.80
N ALA A 106 1.62 2.18 -12.62
CA ALA A 106 0.24 2.64 -12.47
C ALA A 106 0.09 4.14 -12.78
N VAL A 107 1.03 4.98 -12.35
CA VAL A 107 1.02 6.41 -12.60
C VAL A 107 1.17 6.68 -14.09
N ARG A 108 2.14 6.04 -14.77
CA ARG A 108 2.32 6.18 -16.23
C ARG A 108 1.07 5.75 -16.99
N GLU A 109 0.51 4.58 -16.67
CA GLU A 109 -0.74 4.09 -17.29
C GLU A 109 -1.91 5.07 -17.05
N SER A 110 -1.98 5.67 -15.86
CA SER A 110 -3.03 6.62 -15.50
C SER A 110 -2.87 7.95 -16.25
N MET A 111 -1.64 8.45 -16.40
CA MET A 111 -1.32 9.64 -17.20
C MET A 111 -1.61 9.43 -18.69
N ASP A 112 -1.26 8.25 -19.23
CA ASP A 112 -1.59 7.83 -20.60
C ASP A 112 -3.10 7.88 -20.86
N LYS A 113 -3.90 7.34 -19.94
CA LYS A 113 -5.36 7.29 -20.05
C LYS A 113 -6.01 8.67 -20.13
N ILE A 114 -5.44 9.66 -19.43
CA ILE A 114 -5.96 11.03 -19.43
C ILE A 114 -5.27 11.93 -20.48
N GLY A 115 -4.41 11.35 -21.35
CA GLY A 115 -3.73 12.07 -22.43
C GLY A 115 -2.69 13.09 -21.94
N LYS A 116 -2.12 12.89 -20.75
CA LYS A 116 -1.10 13.77 -20.15
C LYS A 116 0.33 13.22 -20.22
N ASN A 117 0.58 12.14 -20.96
CA ASN A 117 1.96 11.73 -21.20
C ASN A 117 2.62 12.79 -22.10
N SER A 118 3.68 13.43 -21.59
CA SER A 118 4.50 14.37 -22.37
C SER A 118 4.94 13.68 -23.65
N ASP A 119 4.80 14.36 -24.78
CA ASP A 119 5.24 13.89 -26.10
C ASP A 119 6.63 13.25 -26.04
N GLU A 120 6.80 12.17 -26.80
CA GLU A 120 7.99 11.31 -26.93
C GLU A 120 9.22 12.02 -27.55
N THR A 121 9.54 13.23 -27.11
CA THR A 121 10.73 13.97 -27.54
C THR A 121 11.46 14.54 -26.34
N GLU A 122 11.97 13.65 -25.51
CA GLU A 122 13.32 13.71 -24.93
C GLU A 122 13.47 12.49 -24.02
N GLU A 123 14.41 11.61 -24.36
CA GLU A 123 14.99 10.65 -23.41
C GLU A 123 15.66 11.46 -22.29
N THR A 124 14.88 12.02 -21.38
CA THR A 124 15.38 12.51 -20.10
C THR A 124 15.35 11.34 -19.16
N GLU A 125 16.53 10.98 -18.67
CA GLU A 125 16.82 10.00 -17.62
C GLU A 125 16.14 10.30 -16.27
N ASP A 126 15.10 11.13 -16.24
CA ASP A 126 14.47 11.66 -15.05
C ASP A 126 13.24 10.80 -14.68
N THR A 127 13.48 9.52 -14.41
CA THR A 127 12.49 8.63 -13.77
C THR A 127 12.02 9.12 -12.40
N ASP A 128 12.61 10.20 -11.87
CA ASP A 128 12.42 10.73 -10.53
C ASP A 128 11.32 11.79 -10.38
N LYS A 129 10.60 12.18 -11.45
CA LYS A 129 9.57 13.24 -11.38
C LYS A 129 8.11 12.79 -11.42
N LEU A 130 7.80 11.49 -11.29
CA LEU A 130 6.39 11.04 -11.29
C LEU A 130 5.63 11.48 -10.03
N TYR A 131 6.30 11.46 -8.88
CA TYR A 131 5.81 11.84 -7.55
C TYR A 131 7.02 11.84 -6.60
N HIS A 132 6.91 12.52 -5.46
CA HIS A 132 7.94 12.48 -4.42
C HIS A 132 7.88 11.15 -3.64
N TRP A 133 8.99 10.40 -3.63
CA TRP A 133 9.10 9.16 -2.86
C TRP A 133 9.88 9.39 -1.57
N ASP A 134 9.21 9.25 -0.43
CA ASP A 134 9.81 9.49 0.89
C ASP A 134 10.70 8.32 1.38
N GLY A 135 10.73 7.20 0.66
CA GLY A 135 11.46 5.99 1.05
C GLY A 135 10.59 4.88 1.64
N ILE A 136 11.24 3.75 1.92
CA ILE A 136 10.71 2.69 2.77
C ILE A 136 11.20 2.83 4.22
N TYR A 137 10.28 2.97 5.16
CA TYR A 137 10.58 3.02 6.58
C TYR A 137 10.57 1.61 7.18
N GLY A 138 11.66 1.24 7.84
CA GLY A 138 11.78 -0.03 8.54
C GLY A 138 11.01 -0.04 9.87
N SER A 139 10.60 -1.23 10.30
CA SER A 139 10.13 -1.44 11.67
C SER A 139 11.29 -1.17 12.66
N PRO A 140 11.03 -0.54 13.82
CA PRO A 140 12.05 -0.35 14.85
C PRO A 140 12.67 -1.64 15.36
N ILE A 141 11.95 -2.77 15.28
CA ILE A 141 12.45 -4.11 15.61
C ILE A 141 12.07 -5.12 14.51
N GLU A 142 12.97 -6.05 14.22
CA GLU A 142 12.80 -7.06 13.17
C GLU A 142 12.00 -8.29 13.62
N PHE A 143 12.03 -8.60 14.92
CA PHE A 143 11.52 -9.81 15.55
C PHE A 143 10.79 -9.44 16.83
N GLY A 144 9.87 -10.30 17.28
CA GLY A 144 9.03 -10.05 18.46
C GLY A 144 8.01 -8.92 18.29
N TYR A 145 7.85 -8.39 17.07
CA TYR A 145 6.99 -7.24 16.78
C TYR A 145 5.50 -7.56 16.81
N ARG A 146 5.12 -8.83 16.60
CA ARG A 146 3.70 -9.19 16.50
C ARG A 146 3.02 -9.16 17.87
N ASN A 147 2.11 -8.21 18.04
CA ASN A 147 1.25 -8.07 19.22
C ASN A 147 0.00 -8.96 19.18
N LYS A 148 -0.29 -9.60 18.04
CA LYS A 148 -1.39 -10.54 17.84
C LYS A 148 -0.89 -11.72 16.99
N MET A 149 -1.19 -12.93 17.43
CA MET A 149 -0.95 -14.14 16.66
C MET A 149 -2.07 -15.15 16.86
N GLU A 150 -2.48 -15.77 15.75
CA GLU A 150 -3.42 -16.88 15.73
C GLU A 150 -2.66 -18.14 15.32
N PHE A 151 -2.56 -19.08 16.25
CA PHE A 151 -1.97 -20.39 16.03
C PHE A 151 -3.08 -21.41 15.83
N SER A 152 -2.86 -22.37 14.94
CA SER A 152 -3.82 -23.44 14.64
C SER A 152 -3.40 -24.73 15.34
N PHE A 153 -4.37 -25.46 15.88
CA PHE A 153 -4.16 -26.86 16.26
C PHE A 153 -4.26 -27.75 15.01
N GLY A 154 -3.46 -28.82 14.97
CA GLY A 154 -3.46 -29.76 13.87
C GLY A 154 -2.47 -30.89 14.06
N ASP A 155 -2.03 -31.46 12.95
CA ASP A 155 -0.91 -32.40 12.86
C ASP A 155 0.10 -31.92 11.80
N GLU A 156 1.38 -32.27 11.98
CA GLU A 156 2.41 -31.93 10.99
C GLU A 156 2.34 -32.83 9.75
N TYR A 157 1.85 -34.05 9.95
CA TYR A 157 1.55 -35.02 8.93
C TYR A 157 0.31 -35.79 9.36
N LYS A 158 -0.42 -36.34 8.38
CA LYS A 158 -1.70 -37.02 8.61
C LYS A 158 -1.62 -38.05 9.74
N ASP A 159 -2.50 -37.88 10.72
CA ASP A 159 -2.66 -38.75 11.90
C ASP A 159 -1.41 -38.78 12.81
N GLY A 160 -0.59 -37.72 12.74
CA GLY A 160 0.54 -37.49 13.64
C GLY A 160 0.12 -36.97 15.02
N PRO A 161 1.09 -36.68 15.90
CA PRO A 161 0.82 -36.09 17.22
C PRO A 161 0.23 -34.68 17.10
N LEU A 162 -0.43 -34.22 18.16
CA LEU A 162 -1.00 -32.87 18.24
C LEU A 162 0.11 -31.81 18.08
N SER A 163 -0.02 -30.99 17.05
CA SER A 163 0.78 -29.81 16.81
C SER A 163 -0.01 -28.54 17.12
N LEU A 164 0.69 -27.51 17.57
CA LEU A 164 0.14 -26.16 17.72
C LEU A 164 1.12 -25.15 17.16
N GLY A 165 0.69 -24.41 16.13
CA GLY A 165 1.54 -23.40 15.52
C GLY A 165 0.98 -22.86 14.21
N LEU A 166 1.80 -22.86 13.16
CA LEU A 166 1.45 -22.24 11.88
C LEU A 166 1.46 -23.25 10.73
N HIS A 167 0.68 -22.94 9.70
CA HIS A 167 0.62 -23.75 8.49
C HIS A 167 1.98 -23.84 7.79
N LYS A 168 2.30 -25.05 7.31
CA LYS A 168 3.43 -25.27 6.41
C LYS A 168 3.21 -24.54 5.08
N LYS A 169 4.27 -23.96 4.52
CA LYS A 169 4.25 -23.21 3.27
C LYS A 169 3.72 -24.09 2.13
N GLY A 170 2.63 -23.62 1.51
CA GLY A 170 1.96 -24.35 0.43
C GLY A 170 1.05 -25.49 0.89
N SER A 171 0.80 -25.64 2.20
CA SER A 171 -0.20 -26.53 2.78
C SER A 171 -1.22 -25.73 3.59
N THR A 172 -2.47 -26.16 3.54
CA THR A 172 -3.57 -25.59 4.35
C THR A 172 -4.00 -26.53 5.48
N TYR A 173 -3.32 -27.67 5.62
CA TYR A 173 -3.66 -28.73 6.56
C TYR A 173 -2.54 -28.97 7.56
N ASP A 174 -1.31 -29.06 7.05
CA ASP A 174 -0.14 -29.41 7.88
C ASP A 174 0.24 -28.24 8.79
N ILE A 175 0.30 -28.49 10.10
CA ILE A 175 0.66 -27.54 11.14
C ILE A 175 2.03 -27.87 11.71
N LEU A 176 2.94 -26.89 11.66
CA LEU A 176 4.25 -26.99 12.31
C LEU A 176 4.14 -26.48 13.75
N ASN A 177 4.85 -27.13 14.66
CA ASN A 177 5.04 -26.61 16.01
C ASN A 177 5.91 -25.36 15.96
N THR A 178 5.47 -24.27 16.56
CA THR A 178 6.17 -22.98 16.50
C THR A 178 6.57 -22.46 17.87
N ASP A 179 7.17 -23.32 18.70
CA ASP A 179 7.70 -23.00 20.03
C ASP A 179 8.80 -21.93 20.00
N ASP A 180 9.46 -21.77 18.85
CA ASP A 180 10.50 -20.77 18.63
C ASP A 180 10.10 -19.69 17.61
N CYS A 181 8.81 -19.36 17.53
CA CYS A 181 8.33 -18.32 16.61
C CYS A 181 8.95 -16.96 16.94
N LYS A 182 9.95 -16.54 16.14
CA LYS A 182 10.64 -15.25 16.32
C LYS A 182 9.80 -14.02 15.96
N LEU A 183 8.62 -14.17 15.39
CA LEU A 183 7.74 -13.03 15.06
C LEU A 183 7.03 -12.47 16.29
N VAL A 184 6.81 -13.28 17.32
CA VAL A 184 6.09 -12.92 18.54
C VAL A 184 7.05 -12.83 19.73
N HIS A 185 6.61 -12.18 20.80
CA HIS A 185 7.37 -12.14 22.05
C HIS A 185 7.55 -13.56 22.64
N PRO A 186 8.69 -13.88 23.30
CA PRO A 186 8.90 -15.19 23.95
C PRO A 186 7.82 -15.59 24.96
N ASP A 187 7.11 -14.64 25.56
CA ASP A 187 5.97 -14.95 26.44
C ASP A 187 4.87 -15.71 25.67
N MET A 188 4.61 -15.33 24.42
CA MET A 188 3.57 -15.96 23.60
C MET A 188 3.95 -17.38 23.21
N THR A 189 5.23 -17.66 22.97
CA THR A 189 5.67 -19.03 22.66
C THR A 189 5.69 -19.93 23.89
N LYS A 190 6.03 -19.40 25.08
CA LYS A 190 5.87 -20.14 26.35
C LYS A 190 4.41 -20.54 26.61
N ILE A 191 3.48 -19.60 26.36
CA ILE A 191 2.03 -19.87 26.47
C ILE A 191 1.60 -20.92 25.45
N LEU A 192 2.04 -20.80 24.19
CA LEU A 192 1.77 -21.77 23.14
C LEU A 192 2.21 -23.19 23.55
N ALA A 193 3.44 -23.35 24.02
CA ALA A 193 3.97 -24.64 24.45
C ALA A 193 3.13 -25.22 25.61
N CYS A 194 2.84 -24.41 26.63
CA CYS A 194 2.02 -24.83 27.77
C CYS A 194 0.63 -25.32 27.34
N VAL A 195 -0.05 -24.57 26.46
CA VAL A 195 -1.37 -24.96 25.94
C VAL A 195 -1.29 -26.27 25.14
N ARG A 196 -0.28 -26.44 24.29
CA ARG A 196 -0.11 -27.67 23.52
C ARG A 196 0.07 -28.87 24.44
N GLU A 197 1.02 -28.81 25.38
CA GLU A 197 1.32 -29.93 26.27
C GLU A 197 0.10 -30.32 27.12
N PHE A 198 -0.64 -29.33 27.63
CA PHE A 198 -1.86 -29.57 28.40
C PHE A 198 -2.88 -30.45 27.65
N PHE A 199 -3.10 -30.16 26.37
CA PHE A 199 -4.05 -30.88 25.53
C PHE A 199 -3.49 -32.19 24.98
N LEU A 200 -2.18 -32.24 24.71
CA LEU A 200 -1.48 -33.44 24.27
C LEU A 200 -1.56 -34.53 25.36
N GLU A 201 -1.28 -34.20 26.62
CA GLU A 201 -1.39 -35.13 27.76
C GLU A 201 -2.79 -35.72 27.95
N ARG A 202 -3.82 -34.99 27.50
CA ARG A 202 -5.23 -35.38 27.59
C ARG A 202 -5.74 -36.09 26.35
N ASN A 203 -4.91 -36.28 25.34
CA ASN A 203 -5.29 -36.83 24.03
C ASN A 203 -6.49 -36.08 23.40
N ALA A 204 -6.54 -34.76 23.57
CA ALA A 204 -7.61 -33.96 23.01
C ALA A 204 -7.56 -33.94 21.47
N SER A 205 -8.73 -34.05 20.83
CA SER A 205 -8.78 -33.99 19.37
C SER A 205 -8.66 -32.55 18.87
N PHE A 206 -8.16 -32.38 17.66
CA PHE A 206 -8.22 -31.10 16.94
C PHE A 206 -9.24 -31.17 15.81
N TYR A 207 -9.73 -30.01 15.42
CA TYR A 207 -10.78 -29.87 14.42
C TYR A 207 -10.27 -30.18 13.00
N LYS A 208 -10.78 -31.25 12.40
CA LYS A 208 -10.49 -31.67 11.03
C LYS A 208 -11.43 -30.96 10.07
N LYS A 209 -10.97 -29.84 9.50
CA LYS A 209 -11.75 -28.91 8.64
C LYS A 209 -12.59 -29.59 7.53
N LEU A 210 -12.07 -30.65 6.90
CA LEU A 210 -12.79 -31.36 5.82
C LEU A 210 -13.90 -32.30 6.33
N GLN A 211 -13.74 -32.81 7.54
CA GLN A 211 -14.67 -33.76 8.14
C GLN A 211 -15.66 -33.07 9.08
N HIS A 212 -15.37 -31.82 9.48
CA HIS A 212 -16.13 -31.04 10.45
C HIS A 212 -16.26 -31.73 11.81
N VAL A 213 -15.22 -32.47 12.22
CA VAL A 213 -15.17 -33.19 13.50
C VAL A 213 -13.95 -32.78 14.32
N GLY A 214 -14.08 -32.86 15.64
CA GLY A 214 -13.00 -32.62 16.60
C GLY A 214 -13.17 -31.33 17.38
N TYR A 215 -12.25 -31.09 18.32
CA TYR A 215 -12.42 -30.08 19.37
C TYR A 215 -11.58 -28.82 19.19
N LEU A 216 -10.25 -28.95 19.25
CA LEU A 216 -9.33 -27.80 19.27
C LEU A 216 -9.22 -27.13 17.90
N ARG A 217 -9.40 -25.81 17.83
CA ARG A 217 -9.31 -25.05 16.57
C ARG A 217 -8.09 -24.15 16.54
N HIS A 218 -8.06 -23.15 17.42
CA HIS A 218 -7.02 -22.12 17.41
C HIS A 218 -6.63 -21.71 18.83
N LEU A 219 -5.41 -21.20 18.96
CA LEU A 219 -4.94 -20.41 20.09
C LEU A 219 -4.67 -18.99 19.59
N LEU A 220 -5.52 -18.04 19.99
CA LEU A 220 -5.32 -16.62 19.69
C LEU A 220 -4.66 -15.95 20.89
N LEU A 221 -3.47 -15.39 20.65
CA LEU A 221 -2.72 -14.65 21.65
C LEU A 221 -2.63 -13.18 21.26
N ARG A 222 -2.81 -12.29 22.24
CA ARG A 222 -2.49 -10.87 22.12
C ARG A 222 -1.60 -10.44 23.26
N ARG A 223 -0.60 -9.58 22.98
CA ARG A 223 0.28 -8.97 23.98
C ARG A 223 0.47 -7.49 23.65
N GLY A 224 0.19 -6.62 24.62
CA GLY A 224 0.52 -5.20 24.49
C GLY A 224 2.04 -5.00 24.47
N VAL A 225 2.52 -4.19 23.53
CA VAL A 225 3.94 -3.83 23.41
C VAL A 225 4.35 -2.90 24.55
N THR A 226 3.51 -1.92 24.89
CA THR A 226 3.82 -0.94 25.94
C THR A 226 3.48 -1.46 27.34
N SER A 227 2.38 -2.19 27.48
CA SER A 227 1.87 -2.63 28.78
C SER A 227 2.38 -3.99 29.23
N GLY A 228 2.82 -4.85 28.30
CA GLY A 228 3.12 -6.25 28.58
C GLY A 228 1.91 -7.08 29.02
N GLU A 229 0.69 -6.53 28.96
CA GLU A 229 -0.55 -7.26 29.28
C GLU A 229 -0.86 -8.27 28.17
N ILE A 230 -1.26 -9.49 28.55
CA ILE A 230 -1.49 -10.62 27.64
C ILE A 230 -2.93 -11.13 27.77
N LEU A 231 -3.55 -11.38 26.61
CA LEU A 231 -4.82 -12.11 26.49
C LEU A 231 -4.59 -13.44 25.80
N VAL A 232 -5.09 -14.50 26.44
CA VAL A 232 -5.04 -15.87 25.93
C VAL A 232 -6.46 -16.30 25.54
N HIS A 233 -6.65 -16.78 24.32
CA HIS A 233 -7.94 -17.29 23.87
C HIS A 233 -7.79 -18.69 23.29
N VAL A 234 -8.37 -19.68 23.97
CA VAL A 234 -8.47 -21.05 23.47
C VAL A 234 -9.78 -21.16 22.70
N VAL A 235 -9.69 -21.46 21.41
CA VAL A 235 -10.84 -21.56 20.51
C VAL A 235 -11.14 -23.03 20.22
N THR A 236 -12.36 -23.48 20.52
CA THR A 236 -12.76 -24.88 20.36
C THR A 236 -14.16 -24.98 19.74
N THR A 237 -14.52 -26.16 19.25
CA THR A 237 -15.91 -26.53 18.99
C THR A 237 -16.61 -26.94 20.30
N THR A 238 -17.89 -27.29 20.22
CA THR A 238 -18.69 -27.87 21.31
C THR A 238 -18.73 -29.40 21.29
N GLN A 239 -17.93 -30.06 20.43
CA GLN A 239 -18.00 -31.53 20.23
C GLN A 239 -17.38 -32.34 21.37
N GLU A 240 -16.50 -31.73 22.17
CA GLU A 240 -15.89 -32.33 23.37
C GLU A 240 -15.92 -31.30 24.51
N GLU A 241 -15.74 -31.78 25.73
CA GLU A 241 -15.71 -30.95 26.94
C GLU A 241 -14.53 -31.34 27.82
N TYR A 242 -13.75 -30.35 28.25
CA TYR A 242 -12.60 -30.52 29.12
C TYR A 242 -12.67 -29.53 30.28
N ASP A 243 -12.22 -29.97 31.46
CA ASP A 243 -11.95 -29.06 32.56
C ASP A 243 -10.69 -28.22 32.26
N LEU A 244 -10.89 -26.91 32.06
CA LEU A 244 -9.84 -25.94 31.75
C LEU A 244 -9.28 -25.24 32.99
N GLU A 245 -9.79 -25.53 34.18
CA GLU A 245 -9.29 -24.96 35.43
C GLU A 245 -7.79 -25.24 35.64
N PRO A 246 -7.27 -26.47 35.39
CA PRO A 246 -5.83 -26.71 35.55
C PRO A 246 -4.99 -26.01 34.47
N LEU A 247 -5.53 -25.80 33.26
CA LEU A 247 -4.85 -25.01 32.23
C LEU A 247 -4.68 -23.56 32.68
N LYS A 248 -5.75 -22.97 33.24
CA LYS A 248 -5.71 -21.62 33.80
C LYS A 248 -4.62 -21.49 34.88
N GLU A 249 -4.55 -22.44 35.81
CA GLU A 249 -3.52 -22.44 36.87
C GLU A 249 -2.10 -22.55 36.29
N GLN A 250 -1.87 -23.45 35.34
CA GLN A 250 -0.58 -23.61 34.67
C GLN A 250 -0.15 -22.33 33.94
N LEU A 251 -1.07 -21.71 33.19
CA LEU A 251 -0.82 -20.46 32.47
C LEU A 251 -0.43 -19.31 33.41
N LEU A 252 -1.14 -19.16 34.54
CA LEU A 252 -0.86 -18.12 35.52
C LEU A 252 0.44 -18.35 36.30
N ALA A 253 0.93 -19.59 36.35
CA ALA A 253 2.20 -19.95 36.98
C ALA A 253 3.42 -19.82 36.05
N LEU A 254 3.23 -19.53 34.76
CA LEU A 254 4.33 -19.41 33.81
C LEU A 254 5.26 -18.24 34.17
N PRO A 255 6.59 -18.41 34.06
CA PRO A 255 7.55 -17.33 34.23
C PRO A 255 7.59 -16.44 32.97
N LEU A 256 6.64 -15.51 32.89
CA LEU A 256 6.49 -14.53 31.82
C LEU A 256 7.13 -13.20 32.20
N GLU A 257 7.62 -12.47 31.20
CA GLU A 257 8.01 -11.06 31.38
C GLU A 257 6.78 -10.17 31.50
N GLY A 258 5.80 -10.39 30.62
CA GLY A 258 4.49 -9.76 30.68
C GLY A 258 3.56 -10.40 31.72
N LYS A 259 2.30 -9.94 31.75
CA LYS A 259 1.28 -10.43 32.67
C LYS A 259 0.03 -10.87 31.92
N ILE A 260 -0.41 -12.10 32.13
CA ILE A 260 -1.73 -12.54 31.68
C ILE A 260 -2.79 -11.79 32.47
N VAL A 261 -3.64 -11.07 31.76
CA VAL A 261 -4.76 -10.31 32.34
C VAL A 261 -6.11 -10.89 31.96
N GLY A 262 -6.15 -11.80 30.98
CA GLY A 262 -7.35 -12.46 30.51
C GLY A 262 -7.08 -13.84 29.95
N ILE A 263 -7.91 -14.80 30.33
CA ILE A 263 -7.96 -16.13 29.71
C ILE A 263 -9.41 -16.39 29.31
N MET A 264 -9.63 -16.60 28.01
CA MET A 264 -10.94 -16.80 27.41
C MET A 264 -11.02 -18.18 26.75
N HIS A 265 -12.17 -18.81 26.88
CA HIS A 265 -12.57 -19.98 26.10
C HIS A 265 -13.65 -19.57 25.13
N ILE A 266 -13.34 -19.61 23.83
CA ILE A 266 -14.24 -19.20 22.75
C ILE A 266 -14.78 -20.45 22.08
N LEU A 267 -16.10 -20.55 22.01
CA LEU A 267 -16.79 -21.60 21.26
C LEU A 267 -17.05 -21.13 19.83
N ASN A 268 -16.68 -21.97 18.86
CA ASN A 268 -16.81 -21.70 17.44
C ASN A 268 -17.17 -22.99 16.68
N ASP A 269 -18.46 -23.16 16.42
CA ASP A 269 -19.00 -24.29 15.64
C ASP A 269 -19.19 -23.93 14.16
N SER A 270 -18.73 -22.75 13.74
CA SER A 270 -18.76 -22.33 12.34
C SER A 270 -18.03 -23.32 11.44
N LEU A 271 -18.61 -23.61 10.28
CA LEU A 271 -17.93 -24.39 9.23
C LEU A 271 -16.73 -23.63 8.65
N SER A 272 -16.75 -22.30 8.73
CA SER A 272 -15.63 -21.46 8.30
C SER A 272 -14.45 -21.61 9.26
N ASP A 273 -13.24 -21.40 8.74
CA ASP A 273 -12.01 -21.44 9.53
C ASP A 273 -11.71 -20.12 10.27
N VAL A 274 -12.62 -19.14 10.19
CA VAL A 274 -12.44 -17.85 10.84
C VAL A 274 -12.73 -18.01 12.33
N VAL A 275 -11.88 -17.40 13.17
CA VAL A 275 -12.17 -17.26 14.61
C VAL A 275 -13.36 -16.32 14.77
N GLN A 276 -14.50 -16.92 15.05
CA GLN A 276 -15.74 -16.27 15.45
C GLN A 276 -16.07 -16.67 16.89
N SER A 277 -16.78 -15.83 17.63
CA SER A 277 -17.35 -16.22 18.92
C SER A 277 -18.84 -16.43 18.78
N ASP A 278 -19.24 -17.70 18.85
CA ASP A 278 -20.64 -18.06 19.10
C ASP A 278 -20.94 -17.88 20.61
N GLU A 279 -19.97 -18.20 21.47
CA GLU A 279 -19.96 -17.91 22.90
C GLU A 279 -18.52 -17.59 23.35
N THR A 280 -18.35 -16.71 24.34
CA THR A 280 -17.07 -16.46 25.01
C THR A 280 -17.23 -16.63 26.52
N LYS A 281 -16.51 -17.59 27.10
CA LYS A 281 -16.42 -17.81 28.55
C LYS A 281 -15.12 -17.21 29.07
N ILE A 282 -15.20 -16.31 30.05
CA ILE A 282 -14.02 -15.76 30.72
C ILE A 282 -13.61 -16.73 31.83
N LEU A 283 -12.47 -17.40 31.65
CA LEU A 283 -11.89 -18.29 32.65
C LEU A 283 -11.12 -17.51 33.72
N TYR A 284 -10.56 -16.35 33.34
CA TYR A 284 -9.80 -15.49 34.24
C TYR A 284 -9.79 -14.04 33.76
N GLY A 285 -9.92 -13.10 34.70
CA GLY A 285 -9.58 -11.70 34.48
C GLY A 285 -10.54 -10.93 33.57
N LYS A 286 -9.97 -10.16 32.63
CA LYS A 286 -10.68 -9.25 31.71
C LYS A 286 -10.42 -9.65 30.25
N ASP A 287 -11.32 -9.28 29.35
CA ASP A 287 -11.26 -9.56 27.91
C ASP A 287 -10.59 -8.44 27.09
N TYR A 288 -9.92 -7.50 27.75
CA TYR A 288 -9.23 -6.38 27.12
C TYR A 288 -7.96 -5.95 27.86
N PHE A 289 -7.07 -5.26 27.15
CA PHE A 289 -5.98 -4.45 27.71
C PHE A 289 -5.92 -3.09 27.04
N TYR A 290 -4.99 -2.23 27.49
CA TYR A 290 -4.70 -0.98 26.82
C TYR A 290 -3.33 -1.02 26.15
N GLU A 291 -3.27 -0.48 24.94
CA GLU A 291 -2.06 -0.20 24.20
C GLU A 291 -1.94 1.32 24.01
N GLU A 292 -0.73 1.84 24.08
CA GLU A 292 -0.44 3.24 23.79
C GLU A 292 0.21 3.37 22.40
N LEU A 293 -0.28 4.32 21.61
CA LEU A 293 0.31 4.71 20.33
C LEU A 293 0.33 6.23 20.24
N LEU A 294 1.51 6.82 19.99
CA LEU A 294 1.66 8.28 19.82
C LEU A 294 1.02 9.09 20.96
N GLY A 295 1.09 8.59 22.20
CA GLY A 295 0.54 9.21 23.41
C GLY A 295 -0.97 9.04 23.63
N LEU A 296 -1.66 8.32 22.74
CA LEU A 296 -3.08 7.98 22.87
C LEU A 296 -3.25 6.54 23.34
N LYS A 297 -4.27 6.29 24.17
CA LYS A 297 -4.57 4.96 24.74
C LYS A 297 -5.75 4.32 24.02
N PHE A 298 -5.54 3.11 23.52
CA PHE A 298 -6.54 2.33 22.79
C PHE A 298 -6.89 1.06 23.57
N LYS A 299 -8.20 0.81 23.73
CA LYS A 299 -8.72 -0.43 24.30
C LYS A 299 -8.63 -1.54 23.26
N ILE A 300 -7.85 -2.57 23.57
CA ILE A 300 -7.65 -3.75 22.74
C ILE A 300 -8.47 -4.90 23.32
N SER A 301 -9.55 -5.29 22.64
CA SER A 301 -10.41 -6.42 23.01
C SER A 301 -10.14 -7.64 22.13
N THR A 302 -10.76 -8.78 22.43
CA THR A 302 -10.58 -10.05 21.71
C THR A 302 -10.72 -9.93 20.19
N PHE A 303 -11.80 -9.30 19.71
CA PHE A 303 -12.13 -9.24 18.27
C PHE A 303 -11.78 -7.91 17.61
N SER A 304 -11.36 -6.89 18.37
CA SER A 304 -11.05 -5.59 17.78
C SER A 304 -9.86 -5.67 16.81
N PHE A 305 -9.98 -5.08 15.63
CA PHE A 305 -8.83 -4.94 14.75
C PHE A 305 -7.86 -3.91 15.34
N PHE A 306 -6.57 -4.25 15.29
CA PHE A 306 -5.47 -3.38 15.65
C PHE A 306 -4.25 -3.78 14.82
N GLN A 307 -3.39 -2.81 14.53
CA GLN A 307 -2.19 -3.04 13.74
C GLN A 307 -1.30 -4.10 14.42
N PRO A 308 -0.84 -5.15 13.72
CA PRO A 308 -0.14 -6.26 14.35
C PRO A 308 1.28 -5.90 14.82
N ASN A 309 1.83 -4.78 14.35
CA ASN A 309 3.12 -4.23 14.77
C ASN A 309 2.90 -2.81 15.31
N SER A 310 2.80 -2.66 16.64
CA SER A 310 2.53 -1.36 17.26
C SER A 310 3.62 -0.32 16.92
N LEU A 311 4.90 -0.73 16.91
CA LEU A 311 6.03 0.19 16.70
C LEU A 311 6.11 0.69 15.25
N ALA A 312 5.89 -0.17 14.26
CA ALA A 312 5.81 0.26 12.87
C ALA A 312 4.52 1.04 12.58
N ALA A 313 3.42 0.75 13.30
CA ALA A 313 2.19 1.54 13.20
C ALA A 313 2.38 3.00 13.63
N GLU A 314 3.21 3.28 14.64
CA GLU A 314 3.53 4.67 15.02
C GLU A 314 4.21 5.44 13.88
N ILE A 315 5.12 4.78 13.14
CA ILE A 315 5.76 5.37 11.96
C ILE A 315 4.73 5.60 10.86
N LEU A 316 3.90 4.60 10.56
CA LEU A 316 2.83 4.69 9.56
C LEU A 316 1.91 5.88 9.85
N TYR A 317 1.43 6.00 11.09
CA TYR A 317 0.52 7.07 11.45
C TYR A 317 1.18 8.43 11.54
N SER A 318 2.48 8.48 11.88
CA SER A 318 3.25 9.72 11.79
C SER A 318 3.34 10.22 10.34
N LYS A 319 3.58 9.32 9.38
CA LYS A 319 3.58 9.67 7.94
C LYS A 319 2.20 10.08 7.43
N VAL A 320 1.14 9.39 7.85
CA VAL A 320 -0.24 9.80 7.55
C VAL A 320 -0.50 11.22 8.07
N ARG A 321 -0.10 11.53 9.31
CA ARG A 321 -0.25 12.87 9.88
C ARG A 321 0.58 13.93 9.14
N GLU A 322 1.80 13.60 8.72
CA GLU A 322 2.62 14.49 7.88
C GLU A 322 1.93 14.80 6.55
N TYR A 323 1.36 13.81 5.87
CA TYR A 323 0.62 14.00 4.62
C TYR A 323 -0.72 14.71 4.79
N VAL A 324 -1.37 14.57 5.94
CA VAL A 324 -2.56 15.35 6.30
C VAL A 324 -2.19 16.83 6.49
N GLY A 325 -1.04 17.11 7.10
CA GLY A 325 -0.58 18.48 7.37
C GLY A 325 -1.37 19.19 8.48
N ASP A 326 -1.23 20.51 8.59
CA ASP A 326 -2.03 21.30 9.52
C ASP A 326 -3.40 21.61 8.89
N THR A 327 -4.45 21.05 9.48
CA THR A 327 -5.82 21.09 8.95
C THR A 327 -6.80 21.61 10.00
N ARG A 328 -6.34 22.45 10.94
CA ARG A 328 -7.09 22.85 12.16
C ARG A 328 -8.49 23.42 11.91
N ASP A 329 -8.75 23.93 10.71
CA ASP A 329 -10.05 24.47 10.30
C ASP A 329 -10.87 23.54 9.38
N LYS A 330 -10.35 22.34 9.05
CA LYS A 330 -10.90 21.41 8.07
C LYS A 330 -11.62 20.22 8.69
N VAL A 331 -12.70 19.79 8.04
CA VAL A 331 -13.42 18.55 8.34
C VAL A 331 -12.74 17.38 7.61
N VAL A 332 -12.34 16.36 8.37
CA VAL A 332 -11.67 15.18 7.83
C VAL A 332 -12.60 13.97 7.89
N PHE A 333 -12.75 13.24 6.79
CA PHE A 333 -13.41 11.93 6.81
C PHE A 333 -12.37 10.82 6.91
N ASP A 334 -12.51 9.95 7.91
CA ASP A 334 -11.73 8.72 8.05
C ASP A 334 -12.62 7.54 7.62
N LEU A 335 -12.47 7.08 6.38
CA LEU A 335 -13.29 6.00 5.83
C LEU A 335 -12.61 4.65 6.08
N TYR A 336 -13.39 3.68 6.52
CA TYR A 336 -12.91 2.39 7.05
C TYR A 336 -12.14 2.55 8.36
N SER A 337 -12.63 3.44 9.23
CA SER A 337 -11.91 3.93 10.42
C SER A 337 -11.58 2.85 11.48
N GLY A 338 -12.16 1.65 11.39
CA GLY A 338 -11.96 0.58 12.36
C GLY A 338 -12.29 1.03 13.79
N THR A 339 -11.32 0.88 14.70
CA THR A 339 -11.45 1.33 16.11
C THR A 339 -11.11 2.81 16.31
N GLY A 340 -11.05 3.59 15.22
CA GLY A 340 -10.85 5.03 15.22
C GLY A 340 -9.43 5.47 15.53
N THR A 341 -8.42 4.62 15.27
CA THR A 341 -7.01 4.94 15.54
C THR A 341 -6.54 6.14 14.72
N ILE A 342 -6.77 6.12 13.41
CA ILE A 342 -6.38 7.19 12.50
C ILE A 342 -7.19 8.45 12.80
N ALA A 343 -8.52 8.34 12.91
CA ALA A 343 -9.38 9.46 13.27
C ALA A 343 -8.94 10.22 14.53
N GLN A 344 -8.62 9.50 15.61
CA GLN A 344 -8.17 10.12 16.87
C GLN A 344 -6.81 10.78 16.76
N LEU A 345 -5.90 10.24 15.94
CA LEU A 345 -4.60 10.86 15.69
C LEU A 345 -4.75 12.14 14.84
N ALA A 346 -5.62 12.10 13.82
CA ALA A 346 -5.96 13.25 12.99
C ALA A 346 -6.73 14.33 13.76
N ALA A 347 -7.44 13.98 14.83
CA ALA A 347 -8.21 14.91 15.65
C ALA A 347 -7.38 16.08 16.22
N SER A 348 -6.09 15.87 16.45
CA SER A 348 -5.16 16.89 16.94
C SER A 348 -4.84 17.98 15.93
N VAL A 349 -5.10 17.72 14.64
CA VAL A 349 -4.77 18.61 13.52
C VAL A 349 -6.00 19.00 12.70
N ALA A 350 -7.22 18.59 13.06
CA ALA A 350 -8.47 18.82 12.33
C ALA A 350 -9.53 19.55 13.17
N SER A 351 -10.51 20.21 12.51
CA SER A 351 -11.63 20.85 13.23
C SER A 351 -12.64 19.81 13.74
N GLU A 352 -13.02 18.86 12.88
CA GLU A 352 -13.82 17.68 13.19
C GLU A 352 -13.31 16.50 12.35
N VAL A 353 -13.32 15.29 12.94
CA VAL A 353 -13.03 14.05 12.23
C VAL A 353 -14.24 13.13 12.28
N ILE A 354 -14.74 12.71 11.11
CA ILE A 354 -15.87 11.81 10.97
C ILE A 354 -15.37 10.44 10.50
N GLY A 355 -15.39 9.46 11.40
CA GLY A 355 -15.03 8.08 11.11
C GLY A 355 -16.22 7.26 10.65
N VAL A 356 -16.08 6.51 9.55
CA VAL A 356 -17.10 5.59 9.04
C VAL A 356 -16.56 4.16 9.06
N GLU A 357 -17.28 3.26 9.72
CA GLU A 357 -16.89 1.86 9.86
C GLU A 357 -18.13 0.96 9.80
N ILE A 358 -18.04 -0.17 9.10
CA ILE A 358 -19.17 -1.08 8.90
C ILE A 358 -19.42 -1.97 10.13
N VAL A 359 -18.39 -2.24 10.93
CA VAL A 359 -18.45 -3.06 12.13
C VAL A 359 -18.88 -2.21 13.34
N GLU A 360 -20.09 -2.44 13.83
CA GLU A 360 -20.69 -1.70 14.94
C GLU A 360 -19.85 -1.76 16.23
N ASP A 361 -19.30 -2.94 16.56
CA ASP A 361 -18.43 -3.11 17.73
C ASP A 361 -17.14 -2.28 17.63
N ALA A 362 -16.61 -2.08 16.43
CA ALA A 362 -15.44 -1.25 16.20
C ALA A 362 -15.78 0.24 16.40
N VAL A 363 -16.95 0.68 15.95
CA VAL A 363 -17.47 2.05 16.20
C VAL A 363 -17.71 2.30 17.69
N LYS A 364 -18.27 1.32 18.42
CA LYS A 364 -18.44 1.42 19.87
C LYS A 364 -17.08 1.56 20.57
N ALA A 365 -16.10 0.75 20.18
CA ALA A 365 -14.74 0.85 20.70
C ALA A 365 -14.09 2.21 20.35
N ALA A 366 -14.31 2.73 19.14
CA ALA A 366 -13.80 4.04 18.73
C ALA A 366 -14.35 5.18 19.61
N ARG A 367 -15.65 5.17 19.92
CA ARG A 367 -16.29 6.13 20.83
C ARG A 367 -15.73 6.02 22.26
N GLU A 368 -15.54 4.80 22.77
CA GLU A 368 -14.92 4.56 24.08
C GLU A 368 -13.47 5.06 24.13
N ASN A 369 -12.70 4.85 23.06
CA ASN A 369 -11.32 5.30 22.94
C ASN A 369 -11.23 6.83 22.88
N ALA A 370 -12.03 7.49 22.03
CA ALA A 370 -12.04 8.94 21.93
C ALA A 370 -12.42 9.62 23.25
N ALA A 371 -13.46 9.14 23.93
CA ALA A 371 -13.84 9.64 25.24
C ALA A 371 -12.71 9.47 26.29
N ARG A 372 -12.00 8.36 26.25
CA ARG A 372 -10.86 8.08 27.15
C ARG A 372 -9.66 8.99 26.89
N ASN A 373 -9.41 9.30 25.63
CA ASN A 373 -8.34 10.20 25.21
C ASN A 373 -8.74 11.68 25.35
N GLY A 374 -9.95 11.98 25.82
CA GLY A 374 -10.44 13.36 25.95
C GLY A 374 -10.67 14.06 24.62
N ILE A 375 -10.86 13.29 23.53
CA ILE A 375 -11.05 13.79 22.18
C ILE A 375 -12.54 13.99 21.94
N SER A 376 -12.96 15.25 21.82
CA SER A 376 -14.37 15.63 21.64
C SER A 376 -14.75 15.96 20.20
N ASN A 377 -13.78 16.15 19.30
CA ASN A 377 -13.97 16.49 17.90
C ASN A 377 -13.91 15.27 16.96
N CYS A 378 -14.10 14.06 17.48
CA CYS A 378 -14.30 12.86 16.66
C CYS A 378 -15.75 12.37 16.74
N ARG A 379 -16.34 12.05 15.58
CA ARG A 379 -17.66 11.44 15.47
C ARG A 379 -17.57 10.15 14.66
N PHE A 380 -18.09 9.05 15.21
CA PHE A 380 -18.03 7.74 14.55
C PHE A 380 -19.43 7.24 14.16
N ILE A 381 -19.56 6.81 12.90
CA ILE A 381 -20.81 6.35 12.29
C ILE A 381 -20.65 4.88 11.89
N ALA A 382 -21.59 4.05 12.36
CA ALA A 382 -21.67 2.64 11.98
C ALA A 382 -22.46 2.48 10.68
N GLY A 383 -21.83 1.98 9.63
CA GLY A 383 -22.49 1.72 8.36
C GLY A 383 -21.55 1.48 7.20
N ASP A 384 -22.12 0.99 6.10
CA ASP A 384 -21.42 0.86 4.82
C ASP A 384 -21.06 2.25 4.29
N VAL A 385 -19.78 2.48 3.99
CA VAL A 385 -19.28 3.74 3.40
C VAL A 385 -20.14 4.19 2.22
N LEU A 386 -20.58 3.27 1.35
CA LEU A 386 -21.42 3.60 0.20
C LEU A 386 -22.75 4.25 0.58
N LYS A 387 -23.34 3.85 1.72
CA LYS A 387 -24.62 4.36 2.21
C LYS A 387 -24.44 5.59 3.07
N VAL A 388 -23.48 5.55 3.99
CA VAL A 388 -23.23 6.62 4.96
C VAL A 388 -22.87 7.93 4.24
N LEU A 389 -22.10 7.88 3.15
CA LEU A 389 -21.76 9.07 2.38
C LEU A 389 -22.98 9.79 1.77
N ASP A 390 -24.13 9.12 1.59
CA ASP A 390 -25.37 9.78 1.12
C ASP A 390 -26.15 10.47 2.27
N GLU A 391 -25.92 10.03 3.51
CA GLU A 391 -26.70 10.43 4.69
C GLU A 391 -26.02 11.51 5.53
N VAL A 392 -24.69 11.64 5.42
CA VAL A 392 -23.89 12.61 6.16
C VAL A 392 -24.03 14.00 5.51
N PRO A 393 -24.61 15.00 6.23
CA PRO A 393 -24.82 16.34 5.68
C PRO A 393 -23.53 17.16 5.56
N GLU A 394 -22.52 16.85 6.38
CA GLU A 394 -21.22 17.51 6.35
C GLU A 394 -20.46 17.16 5.06
N LYS A 395 -19.67 18.12 4.56
CA LYS A 395 -18.75 17.90 3.46
C LYS A 395 -17.33 17.83 4.02
N PRO A 396 -16.53 16.81 3.65
CA PRO A 396 -15.13 16.79 4.02
C PRO A 396 -14.35 17.83 3.22
N ASP A 397 -13.31 18.37 3.83
CA ASP A 397 -12.24 19.10 3.15
C ASP A 397 -11.08 18.17 2.78
N MET A 398 -10.98 17.03 3.47
CA MET A 398 -9.97 16.00 3.27
C MET A 398 -10.53 14.61 3.59
N ILE A 399 -10.03 13.59 2.88
CA ILE A 399 -10.43 12.19 3.10
C ILE A 399 -9.19 11.36 3.39
N ILE A 400 -9.26 10.53 4.42
CA ILE A 400 -8.30 9.45 4.69
C ILE A 400 -8.99 8.12 4.36
N LEU A 401 -8.32 7.28 3.59
CA LEU A 401 -8.80 5.97 3.13
C LEU A 401 -7.86 4.88 3.66
N ASP A 402 -8.35 3.99 4.53
CA ASP A 402 -7.65 2.75 4.92
C ASP A 402 -8.51 1.52 4.56
N PRO A 403 -8.78 1.26 3.26
CA PRO A 403 -9.69 0.22 2.83
C PRO A 403 -9.20 -1.19 3.17
N PRO A 404 -10.10 -2.19 3.13
CA PRO A 404 -9.70 -3.59 3.26
C PRO A 404 -8.73 -4.00 2.16
N ARG A 405 -8.13 -5.19 2.31
CA ARG A 405 -7.11 -5.73 1.40
C ARG A 405 -7.52 -5.74 -0.08
N ASP A 406 -8.82 -5.83 -0.38
CA ASP A 406 -9.33 -5.79 -1.75
C ASP A 406 -9.45 -4.38 -2.36
N GLY A 407 -9.03 -3.34 -1.63
CA GLY A 407 -9.11 -1.93 -2.01
C GLY A 407 -10.50 -1.35 -1.81
N VAL A 408 -10.73 -0.16 -2.36
CA VAL A 408 -12.02 0.53 -2.25
C VAL A 408 -13.06 -0.20 -3.10
N HIS A 409 -14.27 -0.35 -2.58
CA HIS A 409 -15.35 -0.97 -3.35
C HIS A 409 -15.63 -0.14 -4.62
N PRO A 410 -15.77 -0.75 -5.82
CA PRO A 410 -15.89 -0.01 -7.09
C PRO A 410 -17.08 0.96 -7.17
N LYS A 411 -18.13 0.74 -6.38
CA LYS A 411 -19.27 1.67 -6.29
C LYS A 411 -19.06 2.82 -5.31
N ALA A 412 -18.17 2.64 -4.32
CA ALA A 412 -17.87 3.66 -3.31
C ALA A 412 -16.85 4.67 -3.83
N LEU A 413 -15.86 4.21 -4.62
CA LEU A 413 -14.79 5.07 -5.14
C LEU A 413 -15.31 6.29 -5.93
N PRO A 414 -16.25 6.16 -6.90
CA PRO A 414 -16.80 7.32 -7.59
C PRO A 414 -17.51 8.31 -6.67
N LYS A 415 -18.17 7.84 -5.60
CA LYS A 415 -18.83 8.73 -4.63
C LYS A 415 -17.82 9.50 -3.78
N ILE A 416 -16.75 8.83 -3.36
CA ILE A 416 -15.64 9.45 -2.63
C ILE A 416 -15.02 10.57 -3.50
N LEU A 417 -14.75 10.28 -4.76
CA LEU A 417 -14.17 11.24 -5.71
C LEU A 417 -15.14 12.40 -6.03
N ALA A 418 -16.46 12.16 -6.00
CA ALA A 418 -17.45 13.19 -6.26
C ALA A 418 -17.51 14.31 -5.20
N TYR A 419 -16.91 14.10 -4.00
CA TYR A 419 -16.73 15.19 -3.05
C TYR A 419 -15.77 16.27 -3.56
N GLY A 420 -14.81 15.90 -4.44
CA GLY A 420 -13.85 16.83 -5.02
C GLY A 420 -12.98 17.53 -3.98
N VAL A 421 -12.62 16.84 -2.90
CA VAL A 421 -11.73 17.35 -1.84
C VAL A 421 -10.34 17.68 -2.40
N ASP A 422 -9.65 18.64 -1.80
CA ASP A 422 -8.33 19.07 -2.29
C ASP A 422 -7.28 17.94 -2.15
N GLN A 423 -7.37 17.13 -1.09
CA GLN A 423 -6.39 16.09 -0.80
C GLN A 423 -7.05 14.81 -0.27
N ILE A 424 -6.48 13.67 -0.65
CA ILE A 424 -6.84 12.33 -0.19
C ILE A 424 -5.57 11.59 0.23
N VAL A 425 -5.54 11.08 1.46
CA VAL A 425 -4.47 10.16 1.92
C VAL A 425 -5.00 8.73 1.82
N TYR A 426 -4.35 7.89 1.02
CA TYR A 426 -4.72 6.49 0.85
C TYR A 426 -3.64 5.61 1.48
N ILE A 427 -4.04 4.79 2.45
CA ILE A 427 -3.23 3.78 3.13
C ILE A 427 -3.60 2.40 2.57
N SER A 428 -2.61 1.57 2.26
CA SER A 428 -2.87 0.25 1.66
C SER A 428 -1.91 -0.82 2.14
N CYS A 429 -2.47 -1.89 2.71
CA CYS A 429 -1.74 -3.12 3.05
C CYS A 429 -1.43 -4.01 1.84
N LYS A 430 -1.93 -3.64 0.65
CA LYS A 430 -1.72 -4.37 -0.61
C LYS A 430 -1.65 -3.38 -1.76
N VAL A 431 -0.42 -2.94 -2.07
CA VAL A 431 -0.11 -2.00 -3.16
C VAL A 431 -0.77 -2.36 -4.51
N THR A 432 -0.96 -3.63 -4.85
CA THR A 432 -1.65 -4.00 -6.11
C THR A 432 -3.13 -3.59 -6.16
N SER A 433 -3.79 -3.49 -5.00
CA SER A 433 -5.17 -3.00 -4.91
C SER A 433 -5.19 -1.47 -5.05
N LEU A 434 -4.25 -0.77 -4.42
CA LEU A 434 -4.03 0.67 -4.63
C LEU A 434 -3.76 0.99 -6.11
N VAL A 435 -2.84 0.27 -6.75
CA VAL A 435 -2.52 0.41 -8.18
C VAL A 435 -3.73 0.22 -9.08
N ARG A 436 -4.64 -0.69 -8.73
CA ARG A 436 -5.89 -0.87 -9.47
C ARG A 436 -6.83 0.34 -9.32
N ASP A 437 -6.83 0.98 -8.16
CA ASP A 437 -7.72 2.10 -7.84
C ASP A 437 -7.18 3.44 -8.41
N LEU A 438 -5.85 3.59 -8.51
CA LEU A 438 -5.18 4.82 -8.99
C LEU A 438 -5.75 5.42 -10.29
N PRO A 439 -6.03 4.65 -11.36
CA PRO A 439 -6.59 5.22 -12.59
C PRO A 439 -7.87 6.04 -12.37
N ALA A 440 -8.75 5.62 -11.47
CA ALA A 440 -10.00 6.34 -11.21
C ALA A 440 -9.75 7.70 -10.52
N PHE A 441 -8.70 7.81 -9.70
CA PHE A 441 -8.29 9.08 -9.10
C PHE A 441 -7.79 10.06 -10.17
N TYR A 442 -6.94 9.59 -11.10
CA TYR A 442 -6.44 10.41 -12.20
C TYR A 442 -7.55 10.87 -13.15
N GLU A 443 -8.49 9.97 -13.48
CA GLU A 443 -9.69 10.30 -14.27
C GLU A 443 -10.56 11.36 -13.58
N ALA A 444 -10.56 11.40 -12.24
CA ALA A 444 -11.29 12.39 -11.44
C ALA A 444 -10.51 13.70 -11.19
N GLY A 445 -9.30 13.84 -11.75
CA GLY A 445 -8.48 15.05 -11.65
C GLY A 445 -7.41 15.05 -10.55
N TYR A 446 -7.27 13.97 -9.79
CA TYR A 446 -6.24 13.85 -8.76
C TYR A 446 -4.91 13.41 -9.37
N GLN A 447 -3.81 13.82 -8.75
CA GLN A 447 -2.48 13.27 -9.03
C GLN A 447 -1.82 12.83 -7.75
N MET A 448 -1.06 11.74 -7.83
CA MET A 448 -0.24 11.30 -6.71
C MET A 448 0.96 12.23 -6.58
N THR A 449 1.08 12.93 -5.45
CA THR A 449 2.17 13.88 -5.22
C THR A 449 3.26 13.30 -4.34
N ASN A 450 2.88 12.46 -3.36
CA ASN A 450 3.82 11.84 -2.43
C ASN A 450 3.46 10.37 -2.22
N ALA A 451 4.47 9.55 -1.96
CA ALA A 451 4.28 8.16 -1.59
C ALA A 451 5.40 7.68 -0.66
N CYS A 452 5.05 6.79 0.26
CA CYS A 452 6.01 6.09 1.10
C CYS A 452 5.56 4.66 1.39
N ALA A 453 6.49 3.85 1.89
CA ALA A 453 6.19 2.51 2.38
C ALA A 453 6.63 2.33 3.83
N VAL A 454 5.91 1.51 4.60
CA VAL A 454 6.28 1.14 5.97
C VAL A 454 6.29 -0.37 6.09
N ASP A 455 7.42 -0.92 6.56
CA ASP A 455 7.56 -2.36 6.76
C ASP A 455 6.89 -2.83 8.06
N GLN A 456 5.57 -2.95 8.01
CA GLN A 456 4.74 -3.48 9.09
C GLN A 456 4.96 -4.99 9.33
N PHE A 457 5.53 -5.71 8.35
CA PHE A 457 5.61 -7.17 8.32
C PHE A 457 7.03 -7.67 8.00
N CYS A 458 7.95 -7.43 8.93
CA CYS A 458 9.34 -7.89 8.81
C CYS A 458 9.42 -9.41 8.61
N GLN A 459 10.44 -9.85 7.87
CA GLN A 459 10.63 -11.24 7.44
C GLN A 459 9.54 -11.79 6.50
N GLY A 460 8.46 -11.05 6.29
CA GLY A 460 7.35 -11.38 5.40
C GLY A 460 7.40 -10.64 4.07
N VAL A 461 6.36 -10.87 3.28
CA VAL A 461 6.23 -10.39 1.89
C VAL A 461 5.38 -9.12 1.74
N HIS A 462 4.78 -8.67 2.83
CA HIS A 462 3.86 -7.55 2.85
C HIS A 462 4.57 -6.26 3.28
N VAL A 463 3.99 -5.15 2.87
CA VAL A 463 4.44 -3.79 3.16
C VAL A 463 3.20 -2.90 3.13
N GLU A 464 3.11 -1.95 4.05
CA GLU A 464 2.08 -0.91 4.01
C GLU A 464 2.55 0.22 3.10
N THR A 465 1.64 0.81 2.34
CA THR A 465 1.94 1.93 1.43
C THR A 465 1.00 3.09 1.74
N VAL A 466 1.55 4.30 1.86
CA VAL A 466 0.77 5.53 2.03
C VAL A 466 1.02 6.43 0.83
N VAL A 467 -0.04 6.93 0.21
CA VAL A 467 0.06 7.90 -0.88
C VAL A 467 -0.79 9.12 -0.60
N LEU A 468 -0.29 10.28 -1.00
CA LEU A 468 -1.02 11.55 -1.02
C LEU A 468 -1.47 11.82 -2.46
N LEU A 469 -2.78 11.98 -2.63
CA LEU A 469 -3.42 12.31 -3.88
C LEU A 469 -3.97 13.73 -3.77
N SER A 470 -3.54 14.63 -4.64
CA SER A 470 -3.93 16.04 -4.62
C SER A 470 -4.72 16.38 -5.87
N GLN A 471 -5.86 17.04 -5.69
CA GLN A 471 -6.72 17.50 -6.77
C GLN A 471 -5.99 18.58 -7.56
N GLN A 472 -5.87 18.41 -8.87
CA GLN A 472 -5.27 19.42 -9.73
C GLN A 472 -6.33 20.48 -10.04
N LYS A 473 -6.15 21.70 -9.53
CA LYS A 473 -7.02 22.81 -9.92
C LYS A 473 -6.60 23.29 -11.32
N PRO A 474 -7.53 23.78 -12.16
CA PRO A 474 -7.21 24.18 -13.53
C PRO A 474 -6.14 25.28 -13.71
N ASP A 475 -5.68 25.94 -12.63
CA ASP A 475 -4.76 27.10 -12.69
C ASP A 475 -3.61 27.05 -11.66
N ASP A 476 -3.24 25.88 -11.11
CA ASP A 476 -2.10 25.81 -10.19
C ASP A 476 -0.76 25.89 -10.96
N THR A 477 -0.25 27.11 -11.11
CA THR A 477 1.14 27.35 -11.49
C THR A 477 2.03 26.77 -10.39
N ILE A 478 2.78 25.72 -10.71
CA ILE A 478 3.82 25.20 -9.82
C ILE A 478 4.95 26.23 -9.80
N GLU A 479 5.13 26.95 -8.68
CA GLU A 479 6.36 27.71 -8.43
C GLU A 479 7.47 26.72 -8.11
N ILE A 480 8.36 26.52 -9.08
CA ILE A 480 9.63 25.83 -8.89
C ILE A 480 10.65 26.94 -8.62
N ASP A 481 11.16 27.02 -7.38
CA ASP A 481 12.35 27.79 -7.08
C ASP A 481 13.54 27.14 -7.80
N LEU A 482 13.87 27.67 -8.96
CA LEU A 482 15.12 27.39 -9.66
C LEU A 482 16.17 28.36 -9.12
N ASP A 483 17.10 27.87 -8.31
CA ASP A 483 18.35 28.57 -7.99
C ASP A 483 19.11 28.81 -9.31
N LEU A 484 18.97 30.02 -9.85
CA LEU A 484 19.50 30.46 -11.14
C LEU A 484 20.96 30.94 -11.05
N ASP A 485 21.79 30.21 -10.32
CA ASP A 485 23.24 30.34 -10.44
C ASP A 485 23.73 29.22 -11.38
N GLU A 486 24.06 29.62 -12.61
CA GLU A 486 24.50 28.80 -13.76
C GLU A 486 23.42 28.31 -14.72
N LEU A 487 22.73 29.24 -15.40
CA LEU A 487 22.07 28.95 -16.68
C LEU A 487 22.47 29.95 -17.76
N ASP A 488 23.24 29.41 -18.70
CA ASP A 488 23.69 30.00 -19.95
C ASP A 488 22.48 30.35 -20.82
N ALA A 489 22.31 31.65 -21.10
CA ALA A 489 21.20 32.18 -21.86
C ALA A 489 21.25 31.72 -23.32
N THR A 490 20.60 30.60 -23.63
CA THR A 490 20.51 30.06 -24.99
C THR A 490 19.08 30.18 -25.56
N SER A 491 18.88 31.26 -26.33
CA SER A 491 18.13 31.29 -27.61
C SER A 491 16.62 30.93 -27.68
N ALA A 492 15.81 31.07 -26.63
CA ALA A 492 14.36 30.77 -26.71
C ALA A 492 13.38 31.97 -26.73
N GLU A 493 13.79 33.22 -26.48
CA GLU A 493 12.84 34.30 -26.14
C GLU A 493 12.77 35.56 -27.05
N LEU A 494 13.08 35.48 -28.35
CA LEU A 494 12.92 36.66 -29.23
C LEU A 494 12.18 36.36 -30.55
N LYS A 495 10.89 35.97 -30.47
CA LYS A 495 10.00 35.92 -31.64
C LYS A 495 8.97 37.04 -31.59
N ALA A 496 9.25 38.16 -32.26
CA ALA A 496 8.26 39.23 -32.41
C ALA A 496 7.01 38.75 -33.17
N THR A 497 5.86 39.12 -32.63
CA THR A 497 4.53 38.87 -33.18
C THR A 497 4.34 39.65 -34.49
N TYR A 498 3.35 39.22 -35.27
CA TYR A 498 2.99 39.92 -36.52
C TYR A 498 2.51 41.36 -36.28
N GLN A 499 1.99 41.66 -35.09
CA GLN A 499 1.53 43.01 -34.77
C GLN A 499 2.71 43.92 -34.43
N GLU A 500 3.68 43.45 -33.65
CA GLU A 500 4.91 44.18 -33.33
C GLU A 500 5.73 44.52 -34.58
N ILE A 501 5.79 43.62 -35.56
CA ILE A 501 6.44 43.88 -36.84
C ILE A 501 5.69 44.95 -37.64
N LYS A 502 4.34 44.96 -37.62
CA LYS A 502 3.54 45.99 -38.31
C LYS A 502 3.75 47.36 -37.66
N ASP A 503 3.76 47.40 -36.34
CA ASP A 503 3.86 48.64 -35.58
C ASP A 503 5.26 49.24 -35.74
N TYR A 504 6.32 48.43 -35.74
CA TYR A 504 7.68 48.87 -36.05
C TYR A 504 7.78 49.44 -37.48
N VAL A 505 7.27 48.72 -38.48
CA VAL A 505 7.33 49.18 -39.89
C VAL A 505 6.53 50.46 -40.10
N LEU A 506 5.39 50.61 -39.42
CA LEU A 506 4.59 51.83 -39.48
C LEU A 506 5.32 53.00 -38.79
N LYS A 507 5.94 52.77 -37.64
CA LYS A 507 6.62 53.80 -36.86
C LYS A 507 7.91 54.29 -37.53
N GLU A 508 8.76 53.38 -37.99
CA GLU A 508 10.10 53.71 -38.49
C GLU A 508 10.12 54.04 -39.98
N PHE A 509 9.20 53.46 -40.77
CA PHE A 509 9.18 53.65 -42.23
C PHE A 509 7.90 54.32 -42.74
N GLY A 510 6.88 54.54 -41.89
CA GLY A 510 5.59 55.12 -42.31
C GLY A 510 4.76 54.20 -43.22
N LEU A 511 5.14 52.93 -43.35
CA LEU A 511 4.54 51.98 -44.31
C LEU A 511 3.55 51.05 -43.61
N LYS A 512 2.40 50.80 -44.25
CA LYS A 512 1.46 49.74 -43.82
C LYS A 512 1.77 48.42 -44.53
N VAL A 513 2.05 47.37 -43.75
CA VAL A 513 2.34 46.02 -44.23
C VAL A 513 1.27 45.02 -43.78
N SER A 514 0.95 44.05 -44.64
CA SER A 514 -0.02 42.99 -44.34
C SER A 514 0.65 41.79 -43.70
N SER A 515 -0.11 40.96 -42.97
CA SER A 515 0.40 39.69 -42.44
C SER A 515 0.90 38.75 -43.56
N LEU A 516 0.32 38.84 -44.76
CA LEU A 516 0.78 38.11 -45.95
C LEU A 516 2.20 38.52 -46.37
N TYR A 517 2.51 39.81 -46.36
CA TYR A 517 3.86 40.27 -46.70
C TYR A 517 4.88 39.89 -45.64
N ILE A 518 4.51 39.96 -44.36
CA ILE A 518 5.38 39.53 -43.25
C ILE A 518 5.67 38.03 -43.36
N SER A 519 4.67 37.19 -43.67
CA SER A 519 4.89 35.75 -43.84
C SER A 519 5.75 35.42 -45.07
N GLN A 520 5.55 36.11 -46.20
CA GLN A 520 6.40 35.96 -47.38
C GLN A 520 7.87 36.31 -47.07
N VAL A 521 8.13 37.37 -46.32
CA VAL A 521 9.50 37.78 -45.96
C VAL A 521 10.11 36.87 -44.90
N LYS A 522 9.35 36.44 -43.88
CA LYS A 522 9.81 35.44 -42.89
C LYS A 522 10.27 34.15 -43.57
N ARG A 523 9.51 33.63 -44.55
CA ARG A 523 9.92 32.46 -45.36
C ARG A 523 11.19 32.71 -46.15
N LYS A 524 11.35 33.89 -46.77
CA LYS A 524 12.58 34.26 -47.50
C LYS A 524 13.81 34.30 -46.59
N CYS A 525 13.63 34.55 -45.30
CA CYS A 525 14.70 34.59 -44.31
C CYS A 525 14.86 33.29 -43.51
N GLY A 526 14.19 32.19 -43.89
CA GLY A 526 14.33 30.89 -43.25
C GLY A 526 13.56 30.71 -41.93
N ILE A 527 12.65 31.63 -41.60
CA ILE A 527 11.79 31.53 -40.41
C ILE A 527 10.54 30.73 -40.74
N GLU A 528 10.28 29.65 -40.00
CA GLU A 528 9.04 28.88 -40.10
C GLU A 528 7.81 29.72 -39.73
N VAL A 529 6.76 29.60 -40.52
CA VAL A 529 5.49 30.29 -40.32
C VAL A 529 4.36 29.27 -40.46
N GLY A 530 3.53 29.13 -39.43
CA GLY A 530 2.48 28.11 -39.36
C GLY A 530 1.55 28.09 -40.59
N GLU A 531 1.12 26.89 -40.95
CA GLU A 531 0.17 26.64 -42.04
C GLU A 531 -1.21 27.18 -41.64
N ASN A 532 -1.54 28.42 -42.01
CA ASN A 532 -2.94 28.85 -42.24
C ASN A 532 -3.13 30.32 -42.68
N TYR A 533 -2.08 31.11 -42.90
CA TYR A 533 -2.25 32.49 -43.36
C TYR A 533 -2.07 32.62 -44.88
N ASN A 534 -3.17 32.36 -45.61
CA ASN A 534 -3.42 32.61 -47.05
C ASN A 534 -3.15 31.46 -48.03
N LEU A 535 -3.98 30.42 -47.99
CA LEU A 535 -4.29 29.64 -49.20
C LEU A 535 -5.55 30.25 -49.86
N PRO A 536 -5.52 30.62 -51.15
CA PRO A 536 -6.70 31.15 -51.82
C PRO A 536 -7.78 30.07 -52.00
N LYS A 537 -9.05 30.41 -51.75
CA LYS A 537 -10.20 29.49 -51.96
C LYS A 537 -10.58 29.27 -53.45
N SER A 538 -9.70 29.62 -54.39
CA SER A 538 -9.95 29.48 -55.83
C SER A 538 -8.65 29.18 -56.59
N GLU A 539 -8.67 28.23 -57.51
CA GLU A 539 -7.50 27.69 -58.24
C GLU A 539 -6.73 28.70 -59.13
N ASN A 540 -7.22 29.93 -59.32
CA ASN A 540 -6.57 30.95 -60.16
C ASN A 540 -6.35 32.33 -59.47
N ALA A 541 -6.20 32.37 -58.15
CA ALA A 541 -5.91 33.64 -57.46
C ALA A 541 -4.43 34.03 -57.59
N ARG A 542 -4.14 35.15 -58.27
CA ARG A 542 -2.81 35.79 -58.25
C ARG A 542 -2.51 36.31 -56.83
N VAL A 543 -1.58 35.68 -56.12
CA VAL A 543 -1.08 36.17 -54.83
C VAL A 543 -0.15 37.38 -55.08
N PRO A 544 -0.47 38.58 -54.58
CA PRO A 544 0.39 39.74 -54.74
C PRO A 544 1.72 39.52 -54.01
N GLN A 545 2.84 39.80 -54.71
CA GLN A 545 4.18 39.77 -54.14
C GLN A 545 4.45 41.03 -53.33
N CYS A 546 5.17 40.90 -52.22
CA CYS A 546 5.60 42.05 -51.42
C CYS A 546 6.47 43.00 -52.28
N PRO A 547 6.10 44.29 -52.41
CA PRO A 547 6.96 45.29 -53.04
C PRO A 547 8.30 45.40 -52.30
N LYS A 548 9.38 45.68 -53.03
CA LYS A 548 10.76 45.70 -52.49
C LYS A 548 10.93 46.63 -51.29
N GLU A 549 10.33 47.82 -51.36
CA GLU A 549 10.34 48.81 -50.28
C GLU A 549 9.72 48.27 -48.97
N LYS A 550 8.63 47.50 -49.06
CA LYS A 550 7.99 46.86 -47.90
C LYS A 550 8.77 45.65 -47.41
N GLU A 551 9.43 44.92 -48.30
CA GLU A 551 10.29 43.80 -47.93
C GLU A 551 11.51 44.27 -47.13
N ASP A 552 12.15 45.36 -47.54
CA ASP A 552 13.31 45.91 -46.84
C ASP A 552 12.93 46.44 -45.45
N ALA A 553 11.76 47.10 -45.31
CA ALA A 553 11.24 47.54 -44.02
C ALA A 553 10.92 46.36 -43.08
N ILE A 554 10.34 45.27 -43.59
CA ILE A 554 10.07 44.07 -42.79
C ILE A 554 11.38 43.39 -42.36
N LYS A 555 12.40 43.32 -43.22
CA LYS A 555 13.72 42.77 -42.84
C LYS A 555 14.41 43.61 -41.77
N ALA A 556 14.26 44.94 -41.80
CA ALA A 556 14.75 45.81 -40.75
C ALA A 556 14.08 45.51 -39.40
N ALA A 557 12.76 45.29 -39.40
CA ALA A 557 12.03 44.87 -38.20
C ALA A 557 12.51 43.50 -37.69
N LEU A 558 12.69 42.52 -38.57
CA LEU A 558 13.17 41.18 -38.17
C LEU A 558 14.58 41.23 -37.55
N LYS A 559 15.49 42.06 -38.09
CA LYS A 559 16.81 42.30 -37.48
C LYS A 559 16.72 42.99 -36.13
N TYR A 560 15.82 43.99 -36.01
CA TYR A 560 15.61 44.72 -34.75
C TYR A 560 15.18 43.77 -33.62
N TYR A 561 14.32 42.80 -33.92
CA TYR A 561 13.87 41.78 -32.98
C TYR A 561 14.78 40.54 -32.92
N ALA A 562 16.00 40.61 -33.46
CA ALA A 562 16.97 39.51 -33.49
C ALA A 562 16.41 38.19 -34.07
N MET A 563 15.47 38.28 -35.01
CA MET A 563 14.83 37.12 -35.66
C MET A 563 15.60 36.62 -36.90
N ILE A 564 16.49 37.44 -37.49
CA ILE A 564 17.31 37.14 -38.68
C ILE A 564 18.70 37.77 -38.61
#